data_AF-A0A1M6EWS8-F1
#
_entry.id   AF-A0A1M6EWS8-F1
#
_cell.length_a   1.000
_cell.length_b   1.000
_cell.length_c   1.000
_cell.angle_alpha   90.00
_cell.angle_beta   90.00
_cell.angle_gamma   90.00
#
_symmetry.space_group_name_H-M   'P 1'
#
loop_
_entity.id
_entity.type
_entity.pdbx_description
1 polymer ?
#
loop_
_entity_poly.entity_id
_entity_poly.type
_entity_poly.pdbx_seq_one_letter_code
_entity_poly.pdbx_strand_id
1 'polypeptide(L)'
;MHDPTTTAEIARLRERIDAVDTRLAELLEQRALLAARVQRLKPVGYFAGRDADREHGLVRRMAEHAPRLGADRLAAIMDRVITAGLSAAREEADRGR
;
A
#
# COMPACT_ATOMS: atom_id res chain seq x y z
N MET A 1 -6.53 -24.75 27.96
CA MET A 1 -6.80 -23.47 28.66
C MET A 1 -5.56 -22.61 28.49
N HIS A 2 -5.60 -21.55 27.70
CA HIS A 2 -4.44 -20.65 27.57
C HIS A 2 -4.20 -19.93 28.89
N ASP A 3 -2.93 -19.76 29.21
CA ASP A 3 -2.50 -19.00 30.38
C ASP A 3 -3.04 -17.54 30.29
N PRO A 4 -3.64 -17.00 31.36
CA PRO A 4 -4.16 -15.63 31.38
C PRO A 4 -3.12 -14.58 30.97
N THR A 5 -1.85 -14.79 31.33
CA THR A 5 -0.75 -13.87 30.97
C THR A 5 -0.51 -13.86 29.46
N THR A 6 -0.48 -15.05 28.85
CA THR A 6 -0.38 -15.19 27.38
C THR A 6 -1.54 -14.48 26.66
N THR A 7 -2.76 -14.57 27.22
CA THR A 7 -3.94 -13.92 26.64
C THR A 7 -3.83 -12.38 26.71
N ALA A 8 -3.36 -11.85 27.83
CA ALA A 8 -3.14 -10.42 28.00
C ALA A 8 -2.03 -9.89 27.07
N GLU A 9 -0.95 -10.65 26.86
CA GLU A 9 0.12 -10.28 25.93
C GLU A 9 -0.36 -10.23 24.47
N ILE A 10 -1.17 -11.22 24.04
CA ILE A 10 -1.76 -11.22 22.70
C ILE A 10 -2.64 -9.98 22.48
N ALA A 11 -3.47 -9.61 23.47
CA ALA A 11 -4.32 -8.42 23.38
C ALA A 11 -3.49 -7.15 23.19
N ARG A 12 -2.44 -6.98 24.01
CA ARG A 12 -1.51 -5.84 23.89
C ARG A 12 -0.80 -5.79 22.54
N LEU A 13 -0.41 -6.94 21.98
CA LEU A 13 0.21 -6.99 20.65
C LEU A 13 -0.77 -6.61 19.54
N ARG A 14 -2.04 -7.02 19.66
CA ARG A 14 -3.09 -6.64 18.71
C ARG A 14 -3.37 -5.14 18.71
N GLU A 15 -3.48 -4.52 19.87
CA GLU A 15 -3.63 -3.05 19.97
C GLU A 15 -2.49 -2.31 19.26
N ARG A 16 -1.25 -2.84 19.37
CA ARG A 16 -0.10 -2.28 18.65
C ARG A 16 -0.18 -2.48 17.14
N ILE A 17 -0.71 -3.62 16.69
CA ILE A 17 -0.96 -3.87 15.27
C ILE A 17 -2.02 -2.91 14.76
N ASP A 18 -3.12 -2.73 15.47
CA ASP A 18 -4.22 -1.82 15.09
C ASP A 18 -3.73 -0.36 14.92
N ALA A 19 -2.82 0.08 15.80
CA ALA A 19 -2.19 1.40 15.69
C ALA A 19 -1.29 1.50 14.42
N VAL A 20 -0.54 0.45 14.10
CA VAL A 20 0.26 0.39 12.86
C VAL A 20 -0.65 0.39 11.63
N ASP A 21 -1.74 -0.37 11.67
CA ASP A 21 -2.68 -0.49 10.56
C ASP A 21 -3.44 0.82 10.30
N THR A 22 -3.77 1.56 11.37
CA THR A 22 -4.32 2.91 11.26
C THR A 22 -3.35 3.82 10.50
N ARG A 23 -2.06 3.80 10.87
CA ARG A 23 -1.04 4.60 10.17
C ARG A 23 -0.81 4.13 8.74
N LEU A 24 -0.90 2.82 8.50
CA LEU A 24 -0.80 2.25 7.16
C LEU A 24 -1.95 2.74 6.27
N ALA A 25 -3.18 2.80 6.79
CA ALA A 25 -4.34 3.30 6.06
C ALA A 25 -4.14 4.77 5.61
N GLU A 26 -3.65 5.64 6.49
CA GLU A 26 -3.34 7.04 6.16
C GLU A 26 -2.28 7.15 5.05
N LEU A 27 -1.23 6.33 5.11
CA LEU A 27 -0.17 6.30 4.11
C LEU A 27 -0.68 5.77 2.75
N LEU A 28 -1.57 4.79 2.77
CA LEU A 28 -2.19 4.24 1.57
C LEU A 28 -3.09 5.28 0.88
N GLU A 29 -3.89 6.02 1.65
CA GLU A 29 -4.72 7.12 1.15
C GLU A 29 -3.86 8.21 0.52
N GLN A 30 -2.84 8.69 1.23
CA GLN A 30 -1.91 9.70 0.71
C GLN A 30 -1.25 9.23 -0.60
N ARG A 31 -0.83 7.96 -0.65
CA ARG A 31 -0.24 7.36 -1.84
C ARG A 31 -1.23 7.31 -3.02
N ALA A 32 -2.48 6.94 -2.77
CA ALA A 32 -3.52 6.90 -3.79
C ALA A 32 -3.79 8.29 -4.37
N LEU A 33 -3.90 9.31 -3.53
CA LEU A 33 -4.07 10.72 -3.95
C LEU A 33 -2.90 11.22 -4.81
N LEU A 34 -1.67 10.89 -4.43
CA LEU A 34 -0.48 11.21 -5.22
C LEU A 34 -0.48 10.48 -6.57
N ALA A 35 -0.84 9.20 -6.60
CA ALA A 35 -0.96 8.43 -7.83
C ALA A 35 -2.04 9.03 -8.76
N ALA A 36 -3.20 9.40 -8.22
CA ALA A 36 -4.27 10.07 -8.96
C ALA A 36 -3.79 11.39 -9.58
N ARG A 37 -3.05 12.20 -8.81
CA ARG A 37 -2.46 13.46 -9.30
C ARG A 37 -1.48 13.19 -10.45
N VAL A 38 -0.63 12.18 -10.34
CA VAL A 38 0.29 11.78 -11.41
C VAL A 38 -0.47 11.33 -12.65
N GLN A 39 -1.53 10.53 -12.51
CA GLN A 39 -2.30 10.02 -13.65
C GLN A 39 -3.00 11.15 -14.42
N ARG A 40 -3.55 12.16 -13.73
CA ARG A 40 -4.13 13.34 -14.38
C ARG A 40 -3.15 14.15 -15.22
N LEU A 41 -1.85 14.02 -14.96
CA LEU A 41 -0.79 14.70 -15.72
C LEU A 41 -0.26 13.84 -16.89
N LYS A 42 -0.56 12.54 -16.92
CA LYS A 42 -0.08 11.65 -17.99
C LYS A 42 -0.97 11.80 -19.24
N PRO A 43 -0.36 11.88 -20.45
CA PRO A 43 -1.12 11.98 -21.70
C PRO A 43 -1.85 10.68 -22.08
N VAL A 44 -1.47 9.55 -21.47
CA VAL A 44 -2.10 8.23 -21.66
C VAL A 44 -2.78 7.79 -20.36
N GLY A 45 -4.02 7.30 -20.46
CA GLY A 45 -4.91 7.06 -19.31
C GLY A 45 -4.41 6.04 -18.28
N TYR A 46 -5.12 6.00 -17.14
CA TYR A 46 -4.80 5.39 -15.84
C TYR A 46 -4.01 4.07 -15.78
N PHE A 47 -4.16 3.17 -16.75
CA PHE A 47 -3.50 1.85 -16.76
C PHE A 47 -2.36 1.72 -17.78
N ALA A 48 -2.32 2.59 -18.81
CA ALA A 48 -1.37 2.47 -19.93
C ALA A 48 0.06 2.96 -19.60
N GLY A 49 0.31 3.34 -18.34
CA GLY A 49 1.58 3.92 -17.89
C GLY A 49 2.18 3.27 -16.64
N ARG A 50 1.90 1.98 -16.39
CA ARG A 50 2.68 1.20 -15.40
C ARG A 50 4.09 1.00 -15.93
N ASP A 51 5.05 1.19 -15.04
CA ASP A 51 6.48 1.17 -15.34
C ASP A 51 7.09 0.10 -14.44
N ALA A 52 7.29 -1.09 -15.02
CA ALA A 52 7.75 -2.26 -14.29
C ALA A 52 9.15 -2.05 -13.69
N ASP A 53 10.03 -1.32 -14.39
CA ASP A 53 11.38 -1.04 -13.90
C ASP A 53 11.34 -0.08 -12.71
N ARG A 54 10.49 0.96 -12.77
CA ARG A 54 10.25 1.85 -11.63
C ARG A 54 9.66 1.10 -10.44
N GLU A 55 8.71 0.20 -10.68
CA GLU A 55 8.08 -0.61 -9.63
C GLU A 55 9.08 -1.59 -8.99
N HIS A 56 9.93 -2.25 -9.79
CA HIS A 56 11.03 -3.08 -9.30
C HIS A 56 12.05 -2.29 -8.47
N GLY A 57 12.45 -1.10 -8.95
CA GLY A 57 13.35 -0.22 -8.20
C GLY A 57 12.75 0.24 -6.87
N LEU A 58 11.44 0.49 -6.83
CA LEU A 58 10.71 0.84 -5.61
C LEU A 58 10.77 -0.30 -4.58
N VAL A 59 10.42 -1.53 -4.96
CA VAL A 59 10.35 -2.66 -4.01
C VAL A 59 11.74 -3.05 -3.49
N ARG A 60 12.80 -2.89 -4.29
CA ARG A 60 14.18 -3.07 -3.83
C ARG A 60 14.55 -2.10 -2.72
N ARG A 61 14.26 -0.80 -2.89
CA ARG A 61 14.49 0.21 -1.83
C ARG A 61 13.63 -0.05 -0.60
N MET A 62 12.38 -0.48 -0.77
CA MET A 62 11.53 -0.86 0.37
C MET A 62 12.09 -2.07 1.13
N ALA A 63 12.72 -3.03 0.44
CA ALA A 63 13.30 -4.21 1.07
C ALA A 63 14.49 -3.87 1.99
N GLU A 64 15.20 -2.76 1.74
CA GLU A 64 16.24 -2.24 2.65
C GLU A 64 15.65 -1.85 4.02
N HIS A 65 14.41 -1.35 4.03
CA HIS A 65 13.69 -0.96 5.25
C HIS A 65 12.85 -2.10 5.85
N ALA A 66 12.45 -3.08 5.04
CA ALA A 66 11.61 -4.21 5.46
C ALA A 66 12.25 -5.57 5.09
N PRO A 67 13.43 -5.90 5.66
CA PRO A 67 14.19 -7.10 5.28
C PRO A 67 13.45 -8.41 5.59
N ARG A 68 12.55 -8.43 6.59
CA ARG A 68 11.73 -9.62 6.90
C ARG A 68 10.72 -9.96 5.79
N LEU A 69 10.26 -8.95 5.04
CA LEU A 69 9.35 -9.16 3.91
C LEU A 69 10.15 -9.49 2.65
N GLY A 70 11.26 -8.80 2.42
CA GLY A 70 12.07 -8.95 1.21
C GLY A 70 11.36 -8.42 -0.04
N ALA A 71 12.10 -8.35 -1.15
CA ALA A 71 11.62 -7.72 -2.39
C ALA A 71 10.39 -8.43 -2.98
N ASP A 72 10.34 -9.76 -2.96
CA ASP A 72 9.27 -10.53 -3.63
C ASP A 72 7.91 -10.35 -2.96
N ARG A 73 7.85 -10.41 -1.62
CA ARG A 73 6.59 -10.17 -0.89
C ARG A 73 6.17 -8.71 -1.00
N LEU A 74 7.14 -7.79 -0.96
CA LEU A 74 6.87 -6.36 -1.16
C LEU A 74 6.36 -6.09 -2.57
N ALA A 75 6.84 -6.79 -3.60
CA ALA A 75 6.33 -6.67 -4.96
C ALA A 75 4.86 -7.06 -5.04
N ALA A 76 4.48 -8.19 -4.45
CA ALA A 76 3.08 -8.63 -4.41
C ALA A 76 2.17 -7.63 -3.66
N ILE A 77 2.64 -7.10 -2.52
CA ILE A 77 1.89 -6.09 -1.75
C ILE A 77 1.75 -4.81 -2.57
N MET A 78 2.84 -4.31 -3.14
CA MET A 78 2.84 -3.05 -3.86
C MET A 78 2.04 -3.11 -5.15
N ASP A 79 1.99 -4.26 -5.84
CA ASP A 79 1.12 -4.45 -6.98
C ASP A 79 -0.36 -4.25 -6.61
N ARG A 80 -0.80 -4.81 -5.47
CA ARG A 80 -2.17 -4.64 -4.97
C ARG A 80 -2.45 -3.19 -4.58
N VAL A 81 -1.50 -2.55 -3.89
CA VAL A 81 -1.61 -1.14 -3.48
C VAL A 81 -1.65 -0.19 -4.68
N ILE A 82 -0.84 -0.44 -5.72
CA ILE A 82 -0.86 0.31 -6.98
C ILE A 82 -2.21 0.15 -7.66
N THR A 83 -2.64 -1.09 -7.83
CA THR A 83 -3.88 -1.42 -8.53
C THR A 83 -5.08 -0.79 -7.84
N ALA A 84 -5.18 -0.91 -6.51
CA ALA A 84 -6.26 -0.30 -5.73
C ALA A 84 -6.30 1.23 -5.88
N GLY A 85 -5.14 1.89 -5.76
CA GLY A 85 -5.07 3.35 -5.90
C GLY A 85 -5.43 3.85 -7.30
N LEU A 86 -5.06 3.12 -8.36
CA LEU A 86 -5.44 3.44 -9.73
C LEU A 86 -6.94 3.24 -9.98
N SER A 87 -7.53 2.18 -9.43
CA SER A 87 -8.97 1.93 -9.51
C SER A 87 -9.77 3.04 -8.81
N ALA A 88 -9.39 3.41 -7.59
CA ALA A 88 -10.03 4.49 -6.85
C ALA A 88 -9.97 5.83 -7.61
N ALA A 89 -8.80 6.15 -8.17
CA ALA A 89 -8.61 7.37 -8.95
C ALA A 89 -9.45 7.40 -10.24
N ARG A 90 -9.67 6.23 -10.86
CA ARG A 90 -10.56 6.09 -12.03
C ARG A 90 -12.01 6.28 -11.63
N GLU A 91 -12.46 5.64 -10.55
CA GLU A 91 -13.83 5.80 -10.04
C GLU A 91 -14.14 7.25 -9.67
N GLU A 92 -13.19 7.96 -9.04
CA GLU A 92 -13.31 9.39 -8.72
C GLU A 92 -13.50 10.23 -10.01
N ALA A 93 -12.66 9.99 -11.02
CA ALA A 93 -12.74 10.69 -12.30
C ALA A 93 -14.03 10.37 -13.08
N ASP A 94 -14.58 9.18 -12.91
CA ASP A 94 -15.84 8.76 -13.52
C ASP A 94 -17.05 9.40 -12.81
N ARG A 95 -17.01 9.59 -11.49
CA ARG A 95 -18.05 10.30 -10.71
C ARG A 95 -18.03 11.82 -10.90
N GLY A 96 -16.87 12.40 -11.23
CA GLY A 96 -16.71 13.83 -11.48
C GLY A 96 -17.07 14.27 -12.91
N ARG A 97 -17.55 13.37 -13.76
CA ARG A 97 -18.05 13.66 -15.12
C ARG A 97 -19.57 13.76 -15.16
#